data_AF-A0A174QZR7-F1
#
_entry.id   AF-A0A174QZR7-F1
#
_cell.length_a   1.000
_cell.length_b   1.000
_cell.length_c   1.000
_cell.angle_alpha   90.00
_cell.angle_beta   90.00
_cell.angle_gamma   90.00
#
_symmetry.space_group_name_H-M   'P 1'
#
loop_
_entity.id
_entity.type
_entity.pdbx_description
1 polymer ?
#
loop_
_entity_poly.entity_id
_entity_poly.type
_entity_poly.pdbx_seq_one_letter_code
_entity_poly.pdbx_strand_id
1 'polypeptide(L)'
;MKTFEEIYRDAAVRNGCNAGRTFARVMFEEGMSQNLERCMDRAAGSHTGLMAFAGWLGKRLARESVRCNAARVNFSQDITIEGRKYTTRFGTVTFCTEEKKSLEERAEEIAGRLLSSGLSDDLKTLLKEAVLTGYDLQKDDFDED
;
A
#
# COMPACT_ATOMS: atom_id res chain seq x y z
N MET A 1 24.91 7.70 1.96
CA MET A 1 24.79 7.82 0.48
C MET A 1 25.86 8.80 0.04
N LYS A 2 26.58 8.52 -1.05
CA LYS A 2 27.40 9.59 -1.65
C LYS A 2 26.45 10.70 -2.12
N THR A 3 26.70 11.94 -1.76
CA THR A 3 25.86 13.04 -2.26
C THR A 3 25.94 13.11 -3.78
N PHE A 4 25.01 13.87 -4.39
CA PHE A 4 25.11 14.11 -5.83
C PHE A 4 26.49 14.66 -6.19
N GLU A 5 27.04 15.57 -5.38
CA GLU A 5 28.36 16.17 -5.56
C GLU A 5 29.49 15.13 -5.45
N GLU A 6 29.37 14.15 -4.57
CA GLU A 6 30.35 13.07 -4.41
C GLU A 6 30.28 12.09 -5.60
N ILE A 7 29.08 11.69 -6.02
CA ILE A 7 28.87 10.84 -7.21
C ILE A 7 29.40 11.56 -8.46
N TYR A 8 29.08 12.84 -8.59
CA TYR A 8 29.52 13.68 -9.70
C TYR A 8 31.05 13.79 -9.74
N ARG A 9 31.68 14.04 -8.59
CA ARG A 9 33.15 14.13 -8.50
C ARG A 9 33.81 12.82 -8.89
N ASP A 10 33.32 11.71 -8.36
CA ASP A 10 33.88 10.39 -8.65
C ASP A 10 33.70 9.99 -10.11
N ALA A 11 32.51 10.26 -10.68
CA ALA A 11 32.24 10.04 -12.09
C ALA A 11 33.13 10.91 -12.99
N ALA A 12 33.37 12.16 -12.61
CA ALA A 12 34.19 13.09 -13.40
C ALA A 12 35.66 12.66 -13.38
N VAL A 13 36.16 12.19 -12.23
CA VAL A 13 37.51 11.64 -12.10
C VAL A 13 37.65 10.33 -12.89
N ARG A 14 36.70 9.40 -12.73
CA ARG A 14 36.73 8.10 -13.42
C ARG A 14 36.66 8.23 -14.95
N ASN A 15 35.86 9.18 -15.44
CA ASN A 15 35.61 9.37 -16.86
C ASN A 15 36.59 10.37 -17.51
N GLY A 16 37.43 11.05 -16.72
CA GLY A 16 38.38 12.07 -17.18
C GLY A 16 37.74 13.35 -17.73
N CYS A 17 36.41 13.42 -17.79
CA CYS A 17 35.63 14.58 -18.20
C CYS A 17 34.26 14.56 -17.54
N ASN A 18 33.69 15.75 -17.36
CA ASN A 18 32.35 15.97 -16.79
C ASN A 18 31.32 16.40 -17.84
N ALA A 19 31.59 16.10 -19.12
CA ALA A 19 30.79 16.54 -20.25
C ALA A 19 30.61 15.43 -21.28
N GLY A 20 29.60 15.58 -22.12
CA GLY A 20 29.32 14.65 -23.22
C GLY A 20 28.56 13.40 -22.81
N ARG A 21 28.19 12.61 -23.82
CA ARG A 21 27.25 11.49 -23.71
C ARG A 21 27.72 10.40 -22.75
N THR A 22 29.02 10.11 -22.73
CA THR A 22 29.60 9.07 -21.86
C THR A 22 29.47 9.44 -20.39
N PHE A 23 29.78 10.69 -20.03
CA PHE A 23 29.63 11.18 -18.66
C PHE A 23 28.15 11.21 -18.23
N ALA A 24 27.26 11.71 -19.11
CA ALA A 24 25.83 11.72 -18.85
C ALA A 24 25.25 10.31 -18.61
N ARG A 25 25.70 9.32 -19.40
CA ARG A 25 25.29 7.92 -19.21
C ARG A 25 25.80 7.36 -17.88
N VAL A 26 27.06 7.63 -17.53
CA VAL A 26 27.61 7.23 -16.24
C VAL A 26 26.80 7.82 -15.07
N MET A 27 26.50 9.12 -15.11
CA MET A 27 25.69 9.77 -14.08
C MET A 27 24.27 9.18 -13.99
N PHE A 28 23.68 8.85 -15.14
CA PHE A 28 22.37 8.19 -15.20
C PHE A 28 22.41 6.79 -14.60
N GLU A 29 23.39 5.97 -14.98
CA GLU A 29 23.57 4.61 -14.47
C GLU A 29 23.86 4.60 -12.97
N GLU A 30 24.70 5.50 -12.46
CA GLU A 30 24.95 5.66 -11.01
C GLU A 30 23.67 6.10 -10.28
N GLY A 31 22.87 7.00 -10.87
CA GLY A 31 21.55 7.39 -10.35
C GLY A 31 20.54 6.24 -10.32
N MET A 32 20.52 5.41 -11.37
CA MET A 32 19.66 4.22 -11.48
C MET A 32 20.13 3.06 -10.61
N SER A 33 21.44 2.99 -10.32
CA SER A 33 22.03 1.97 -9.44
C SER A 33 21.66 2.17 -7.97
N GLN A 34 21.05 3.31 -7.62
CA GLN A 34 20.41 3.47 -6.33
C GLN A 34 19.20 2.55 -6.26
N ASN A 35 19.37 1.42 -5.57
CA ASN A 35 18.32 0.41 -5.47
C ASN A 35 17.07 0.96 -4.75
N LEU A 36 15.91 0.41 -5.10
CA LEU A 36 14.62 0.77 -4.51
C LEU A 36 14.66 0.71 -2.97
N GLU A 37 15.35 -0.30 -2.43
CA GLU A 37 15.52 -0.51 -0.99
C GLU A 37 16.17 0.68 -0.28
N ARG A 38 17.23 1.28 -0.83
CA ARG A 38 17.87 2.46 -0.22
C ARG A 38 17.07 3.76 -0.40
N CYS A 39 16.32 3.88 -1.49
CA CYS A 39 15.34 4.95 -1.66
C CYS A 39 14.24 4.86 -0.59
N MET A 40 13.81 3.63 -0.29
CA MET A 40 12.86 3.31 0.76
C MET A 40 13.43 3.57 2.17
N ASP A 41 14.70 3.26 2.43
CA ASP A 41 15.36 3.57 3.71
C ASP A 41 15.38 5.08 4.00
N ARG A 42 15.63 5.92 2.97
CA ARG A 42 15.56 7.38 3.11
C ARG A 42 14.13 7.87 3.34
N ALA A 43 13.14 7.28 2.67
CA ALA A 43 11.73 7.58 2.90
C ALA A 43 11.29 7.16 4.31
N ALA A 44 11.79 6.03 4.82
CA ALA A 44 11.55 5.54 6.18
C ALA A 44 12.20 6.43 7.25
N GLY A 45 13.30 7.12 6.92
CA GLY A 45 13.97 8.08 7.81
C GLY A 45 13.19 9.37 8.08
N SER A 46 12.05 9.59 7.40
CA SER A 46 11.16 10.73 7.64
C SER A 46 9.72 10.26 7.65
N HIS A 47 8.98 10.57 8.72
CA HIS A 47 7.56 10.23 8.81
C HIS A 47 6.76 10.74 7.60
N THR A 48 7.05 11.97 7.15
CA THR A 48 6.40 12.56 5.97
C THR A 48 6.72 11.80 4.69
N GLY A 49 7.98 11.36 4.53
CA GLY A 49 8.40 10.56 3.36
C GLY A 49 7.71 9.20 3.31
N LEU A 50 7.63 8.54 4.47
CA LEU A 50 6.93 7.27 4.62
C LEU A 50 5.43 7.40 4.30
N MET A 51 4.76 8.43 4.82
CA MET A 51 3.33 8.66 4.56
C MET A 51 3.06 9.01 3.10
N ALA A 52 3.93 9.79 2.46
CA ALA A 52 3.82 10.10 1.03
C ALA A 52 3.95 8.82 0.17
N PHE A 53 4.91 7.95 0.51
CA PHE A 53 5.06 6.64 -0.14
C PHE A 53 3.84 5.75 0.08
N ALA A 54 3.35 5.65 1.32
CA ALA A 54 2.16 4.85 1.64
C ALA A 54 0.93 5.32 0.83
N GLY A 55 0.72 6.64 0.72
CA GLY A 55 -0.35 7.20 -0.10
C GLY A 55 -0.19 6.90 -1.60
N TRP A 56 1.04 6.96 -2.13
CA TRP A 56 1.33 6.57 -3.51
C TRP A 56 1.06 5.07 -3.76
N LEU A 57 1.52 4.21 -2.86
CA LEU A 57 1.33 2.76 -2.94
C LEU A 57 -0.16 2.40 -2.88
N GLY A 58 -0.91 3.02 -1.95
CA GLY A 58 -2.36 2.86 -1.84
C GLY A 58 -3.08 3.21 -3.15
N LYS A 59 -2.75 4.36 -3.77
CA LYS A 59 -3.30 4.73 -5.09
C LYS A 59 -2.95 3.72 -6.19
N ARG A 60 -1.74 3.16 -6.17
CA ARG A 60 -1.32 2.17 -7.17
C ARG A 60 -2.10 0.87 -7.03
N LEU A 61 -2.32 0.40 -5.80
CA LEU A 61 -3.11 -0.79 -5.51
C LEU A 61 -4.58 -0.58 -5.85
N ALA A 62 -5.16 0.58 -5.53
CA ALA A 62 -6.55 0.90 -5.86
C ALA A 62 -6.81 0.83 -7.37
N ARG A 63 -5.86 1.30 -8.19
CA ARG A 63 -5.93 1.17 -9.66
C ARG A 63 -5.96 -0.28 -10.13
N GLU A 64 -5.15 -1.16 -9.53
CA GLU A 64 -5.20 -2.59 -9.85
C GLU A 64 -6.49 -3.23 -9.34
N SER A 65 -7.01 -2.78 -8.20
CA SER A 65 -8.32 -3.20 -7.65
C SER A 65 -9.43 -2.95 -8.67
N VAL A 66 -9.53 -1.72 -9.20
CA VAL A 66 -10.50 -1.36 -10.24
C VAL A 66 -10.28 -2.17 -11.51
N ARG A 67 -9.03 -2.31 -11.97
CA ARG A 67 -8.70 -3.06 -13.18
C ARG A 67 -9.13 -4.53 -13.11
N CYS A 68 -9.00 -5.14 -11.94
CA CYS A 68 -9.36 -6.53 -11.70
C CYS A 68 -10.81 -6.71 -11.20
N ASN A 69 -11.61 -5.63 -11.14
CA ASN A 69 -12.94 -5.63 -10.54
C ASN A 69 -12.98 -6.26 -9.12
N ALA A 70 -11.93 -6.01 -8.34
CA ALA A 70 -11.83 -6.44 -6.97
C ALA A 70 -12.19 -5.27 -6.05
N ALA A 71 -13.07 -5.50 -5.07
CA ALA A 71 -13.40 -4.49 -4.06
C ALA A 71 -12.28 -4.32 -3.02
N ARG A 72 -11.44 -5.37 -2.84
CA ARG A 72 -10.31 -5.37 -1.91
C ARG A 72 -9.09 -6.03 -2.54
N VAL A 73 -7.93 -5.43 -2.33
CA VAL A 73 -6.63 -6.04 -2.63
C VAL A 73 -5.80 -5.97 -1.35
N ASN A 74 -5.50 -7.15 -0.79
CA ASN A 74 -4.77 -7.30 0.46
C ASN A 74 -3.52 -8.17 0.22
N PHE A 75 -2.43 -7.84 0.91
CA PHE A 75 -1.31 -8.74 1.10
C PHE A 75 -0.96 -8.83 2.59
N SER A 76 -0.43 -9.97 2.99
CA SER A 76 -0.05 -10.24 4.37
C SER A 76 1.43 -10.59 4.40
N GLN A 77 2.12 -10.11 5.43
CA GLN A 77 3.52 -10.36 5.65
C GLN A 77 3.77 -10.66 7.12
N ASP A 78 4.61 -11.66 7.38
CA ASP A 78 5.14 -11.89 8.71
C ASP A 78 6.36 -11.00 8.93
N ILE A 79 6.33 -10.20 9.99
CA ILE A 79 7.40 -9.29 10.39
C ILE A 79 7.90 -9.65 11.79
N THR A 80 9.17 -9.40 12.06
CA THR A 80 9.73 -9.56 13.41
C THR A 80 10.22 -8.20 13.89
N ILE A 81 9.68 -7.74 15.02
CA ILE A 81 10.04 -6.47 15.66
C ILE A 81 10.51 -6.81 17.07
N GLU A 82 11.72 -6.41 17.43
CA GLU A 82 12.30 -6.63 18.77
C GLU A 82 12.22 -8.10 19.25
N GLY A 83 12.43 -9.05 18.32
CA GLY A 83 12.40 -10.49 18.58
C GLY A 83 11.00 -11.11 18.68
N ARG A 84 9.93 -10.32 18.55
CA ARG A 84 8.54 -10.82 18.51
C ARG A 84 8.04 -10.89 17.07
N LYS A 85 7.36 -11.99 16.74
CA LYS A 85 6.73 -12.17 15.42
C LYS A 85 5.34 -11.55 15.41
N TYR A 86 5.04 -10.83 14.33
CA TYR A 86 3.75 -10.22 14.05
C TYR A 86 3.35 -10.58 12.63
N THR A 87 2.06 -10.82 12.39
CA THR A 87 1.52 -10.86 11.04
C THR A 87 0.86 -9.52 10.77
N THR A 88 1.35 -8.79 9.78
CA THR A 88 0.72 -7.56 9.31
C THR A 88 -0.06 -7.83 8.04
N ARG A 89 -1.24 -7.22 7.91
CA ARG A 89 -2.03 -7.20 6.68
C ARG A 89 -2.14 -5.75 6.23
N PHE A 90 -1.76 -5.51 4.99
CA PHE A 90 -1.92 -4.23 4.34
C PHE A 90 -2.76 -4.42 3.08
N GLY A 91 -3.63 -3.46 2.81
CA GLY A 91 -4.46 -3.52 1.62
C GLY A 91 -5.22 -2.23 1.38
N THR A 92 -5.91 -2.23 0.25
CA THR A 92 -6.82 -1.16 -0.12
C THR A 92 -8.21 -1.73 -0.28
N VAL A 93 -9.17 -0.94 0.17
CA VAL A 93 -10.58 -1.11 -0.13
C VAL A 93 -10.93 -0.02 -1.14
N THR A 94 -11.49 -0.38 -2.29
CA THR A 94 -11.74 0.57 -3.39
C THR A 94 -13.19 0.54 -3.82
N PHE A 95 -13.82 1.71 -3.82
CA PHE A 95 -15.24 1.89 -4.16
C PHE A 95 -15.42 3.03 -5.16
N CYS A 96 -16.44 2.91 -6.01
CA CYS A 96 -16.87 4.00 -6.87
C CYS A 96 -17.65 5.03 -6.04
N THR A 97 -17.29 6.30 -6.14
CA THR A 97 -17.98 7.40 -5.44
C THR A 97 -19.35 7.73 -6.05
N GLU A 98 -19.59 7.35 -7.30
CA GLU A 98 -20.90 7.54 -7.97
C GLU A 98 -21.94 6.50 -7.53
N GLU A 99 -21.48 5.38 -6.93
CA GLU A 99 -22.31 4.30 -6.37
C GLU A 99 -22.12 4.19 -4.86
N LYS A 100 -21.88 5.33 -4.18
CA LYS A 100 -21.53 5.38 -2.75
C LYS A 100 -22.75 4.99 -1.91
N LYS A 101 -22.89 3.69 -1.65
CA LYS A 101 -23.80 3.18 -0.61
C LYS A 101 -23.34 3.65 0.76
N SER A 102 -24.27 4.01 1.64
CA SER A 102 -23.93 4.34 3.02
C SER A 102 -23.36 3.13 3.76
N LEU A 103 -22.71 3.36 4.91
CA LEU A 103 -22.22 2.27 5.75
C LEU A 103 -23.36 1.33 6.16
N GLU A 104 -24.52 1.90 6.47
CA GLU A 104 -25.74 1.20 6.84
C GLU A 104 -26.27 0.36 5.68
N GLU A 105 -26.34 0.90 4.47
CA GLU A 105 -26.78 0.17 3.28
C GLU A 105 -25.87 -1.02 2.96
N ARG A 106 -24.56 -0.88 3.19
CA ARG A 106 -23.62 -1.99 3.05
C ARG A 106 -23.74 -3.02 4.16
N ALA A 107 -23.93 -2.56 5.40
CA ALA A 107 -24.14 -3.44 6.54
C ALA A 107 -25.43 -4.27 6.33
N GLU A 108 -26.48 -3.65 5.81
CA GLU A 108 -27.76 -4.29 5.48
C GLU A 108 -27.61 -5.30 4.34
N GLU A 109 -26.88 -4.97 3.27
CA GLU A 109 -26.60 -5.92 2.18
C GLU A 109 -25.84 -7.15 2.69
N ILE A 110 -24.82 -6.93 3.51
CA ILE A 110 -24.00 -8.02 4.08
C ILE A 110 -24.83 -8.88 5.03
N ALA A 111 -25.63 -8.25 5.91
CA ALA A 111 -26.54 -8.96 6.79
C ALA A 111 -27.57 -9.79 5.99
N GLY A 112 -28.13 -9.22 4.92
CA GLY A 112 -29.04 -9.91 4.02
C GLY A 112 -28.41 -11.13 3.35
N ARG A 113 -27.14 -11.02 2.91
CA ARG A 113 -26.40 -12.16 2.33
C ARG A 113 -26.11 -13.24 3.35
N LEU A 114 -25.73 -12.88 4.58
CA LEU A 114 -25.50 -13.82 5.68
C LEU A 114 -26.78 -14.56 6.12
N LEU A 115 -27.91 -13.85 6.11
CA LEU A 115 -29.22 -14.44 6.41
C LEU A 115 -29.70 -15.36 5.28
N SER A 116 -29.40 -15.00 4.02
CA SER A 116 -29.82 -15.76 2.84
C SER A 116 -28.95 -16.98 2.52
N SER A 117 -27.73 -17.05 3.07
CA SER A 117 -26.78 -18.14 2.82
C SER A 117 -27.10 -19.44 3.58
N GLY A 118 -28.15 -19.44 4.40
CA GLY A 118 -28.58 -20.64 5.15
C GLY A 118 -27.61 -21.05 6.25
N LEU A 119 -26.77 -20.12 6.73
CA LEU A 119 -25.72 -20.35 7.72
C LEU A 119 -26.28 -20.52 9.14
N SER A 120 -26.90 -21.68 9.35
CA SER A 120 -27.35 -22.32 10.60
C SER A 120 -28.40 -21.59 11.45
N ASP A 121 -29.28 -22.35 12.08
CA ASP A 121 -30.20 -21.88 13.13
C ASP A 121 -29.46 -21.40 14.41
N ASP A 122 -28.12 -21.51 14.47
CA ASP A 122 -27.30 -21.09 15.60
C ASP A 122 -26.86 -19.62 15.47
N LEU A 123 -27.55 -18.75 16.22
CA LEU A 123 -27.28 -17.32 16.33
C LEU A 123 -25.80 -17.00 16.60
N LYS A 124 -25.10 -17.85 17.36
CA LYS A 124 -23.67 -17.64 17.66
C LYS A 124 -22.79 -17.75 16.42
N THR A 125 -23.12 -18.67 15.51
CA THR A 125 -22.39 -18.84 14.25
C THR A 125 -22.65 -17.66 13.31
N LEU A 126 -23.90 -17.20 13.23
CA LEU A 126 -24.26 -16.03 12.43
C LEU A 126 -23.61 -14.74 12.95
N LEU A 127 -23.59 -14.53 14.27
CA LEU A 127 -22.90 -13.39 14.88
C LEU A 127 -21.39 -13.44 14.66
N LYS A 128 -20.78 -14.63 14.75
CA LYS A 128 -19.35 -14.80 14.45
C LYS A 128 -19.04 -14.41 13.01
N GLU A 129 -19.85 -14.80 12.03
CA GLU A 129 -19.65 -14.40 10.64
C GLU A 129 -19.94 -12.93 10.39
N ALA A 130 -20.97 -12.37 11.02
CA ALA A 130 -21.27 -10.94 10.96
C ALA A 130 -20.10 -10.12 11.52
N VAL A 131 -19.50 -10.53 12.64
CA VAL A 131 -18.32 -9.88 13.22
C VAL A 131 -17.11 -10.02 12.31
N LEU A 132 -16.86 -11.19 11.73
CA LEU A 132 -15.74 -11.38 10.80
C LEU A 132 -15.90 -10.55 9.52
N THR A 133 -17.12 -10.41 9.02
CA THR A 133 -17.43 -9.63 7.82
C THR A 133 -17.44 -8.13 8.11
N GLY A 134 -17.91 -7.72 9.29
CA GLY A 134 -17.91 -6.35 9.79
C GLY A 134 -16.54 -5.85 10.23
N TYR A 135 -15.66 -6.72 10.74
CA TYR A 135 -14.25 -6.41 10.99
C TYR A 135 -13.50 -6.01 9.70
N ASP A 136 -14.04 -6.43 8.55
CA ASP A 136 -13.56 -6.06 7.22
C ASP A 136 -14.14 -4.70 6.74
N LEU A 137 -15.16 -4.15 7.41
CA LEU A 137 -15.71 -2.81 7.16
C LEU A 137 -15.08 -1.82 8.15
N GLN A 138 -14.12 -1.01 7.70
CA GLN A 138 -13.53 0.02 8.56
C GLN A 138 -14.46 1.24 8.56
N LYS A 139 -14.86 1.70 9.76
CA LYS A 139 -15.73 2.87 9.94
C LYS A 139 -15.19 4.13 9.25
N ASP A 140 -13.87 4.27 9.25
CA ASP A 140 -13.13 5.39 8.65
C ASP A 140 -13.25 5.48 7.11
N ASP A 141 -13.76 4.43 6.43
CA ASP A 141 -13.98 4.44 4.97
C ASP A 141 -15.25 5.22 4.55
N PHE A 142 -16.11 5.61 5.52
CA PHE A 142 -17.46 6.11 5.26
C PHE A 142 -17.84 7.41 5.99
N ASP A 143 -17.01 7.89 6.91
CA ASP A 143 -17.22 9.22 7.52
C ASP A 143 -16.98 10.30 6.45
N GLU A 144 -17.91 11.26 6.32
CA GLU A 144 -17.74 12.46 5.50
C GLU A 144 -17.08 13.55 6.35
N ASP A 145 -15.95 14.10 5.89
CA ASP A 145 -15.35 15.33 6.43
C ASP A 145 -16.32 16.52 6.29
#